data_AF-A0A8I5UHG1-F1
#
_entry.id   AF-A0A8I5UHG1-F1
#
_cell.length_a   1.000
_cell.length_b   1.000
_cell.length_c   1.000
_cell.angle_alpha   90.00
_cell.angle_beta   90.00
_cell.angle_gamma   90.00
#
_symmetry.space_group_name_H-M   'P 1'
#
loop_
_entity.id
_entity.type
_entity.pdbx_description
1 polymer ?
#
loop_
_entity_poly.entity_id
_entity_poly.type
_entity_poly.pdbx_seq_one_letter_code
_entity_poly.pdbx_strand_id
1 'polypeptide(L)' 'MFCMDNDHVIDATLTGGPARYINHSCAPNCVAEVVTLERGHKIIISSNRRIQKGEELRV' A
#
# COMPACT_ATOMS: atom_id res chain seq x y z
N MET A 1 5.64 -0.57 7.21
CA MET A 1 6.53 -1.54 6.55
C MET A 1 5.64 -2.49 5.76
N PHE A 2 5.96 -2.76 4.50
CA PHE A 2 5.14 -3.64 3.65
C PHE A 2 5.98 -4.83 3.16
N CYS A 3 5.47 -6.04 3.40
CA CYS A 3 6.11 -7.27 2.96
C CYS A 3 5.95 -7.41 1.44
N MET A 4 7.05 -7.64 0.72
CA MET A 4 6.99 -7.94 -0.71
C MET A 4 6.96 -9.45 -0.96
N ASP A 5 7.85 -10.16 -0.29
CA ASP A 5 7.98 -11.62 -0.29
C ASP A 5 8.62 -12.08 1.03
N ASN A 6 8.94 -13.36 1.17
CA ASN A 6 9.49 -13.90 2.41
C ASN A 6 10.88 -13.34 2.78
N ASP A 7 11.62 -12.81 1.81
CA ASP A 7 13.00 -12.37 1.96
C ASP A 7 13.13 -10.83 1.91
N HIS A 8 12.15 -10.14 1.31
CA HIS A 8 12.22 -8.71 1.02
C HIS A 8 11.03 -7.93 1.60
N VAL A 9 11.38 -6.76 2.14
CA VAL A 9 10.44 -5.86 2.77
C VAL A 9 10.73 -4.41 2.36
N ILE A 10 9.68 -3.64 2.09
CA ILE A 10 9.78 -2.20 1.84
C ILE A 10 9.60 -1.44 3.15
N ASP A 11 10.63 -0.68 3.51
CA ASP A 11 10.60 0.29 4.60
C ASP A 11 10.62 1.72 4.06
N ALA A 12 9.53 2.44 4.29
CA ALA A 12 9.37 3.84 3.90
C ALA A 12 9.67 4.83 5.04
N THR A 13 10.32 4.39 6.13
CA THR A 13 10.57 5.22 7.32
C THR A 13 11.41 6.46 7.01
N LEU A 14 12.46 6.32 6.20
CA LEU A 14 13.33 7.44 5.83
C LEU A 14 12.83 8.17 4.57
N THR A 15 12.49 7.43 3.53
CA THR A 15 12.04 7.96 2.24
C THR A 15 10.86 7.18 1.71
N GLY A 16 9.90 7.86 1.07
CA GLY A 16 8.70 7.20 0.54
C GLY A 16 7.69 8.19 -0.02
N GLY A 17 6.66 7.67 -0.69
CA GLY A 17 5.54 8.47 -1.19
C GLY A 17 4.44 8.71 -0.14
N PRO A 18 3.37 9.43 -0.51
CA PRO A 18 2.24 9.73 0.39
C PRO A 18 1.57 8.50 1.01
N ALA A 19 1.60 7.37 0.28
CA ALA A 19 1.05 6.09 0.72
C ALA A 19 1.63 5.58 2.06
N ARG A 20 2.81 6.07 2.49
CA ARG A 20 3.43 5.68 3.77
C ARG A 20 2.59 6.03 5.00
N TYR A 21 1.64 6.95 4.86
CA TYR A 21 0.75 7.40 5.94
C TYR A 21 -0.59 6.66 5.95
N ILE A 22 -0.82 5.74 5.02
CA ILE A 22 -2.02 4.91 5.01
C ILE A 22 -1.95 3.95 6.20
N ASN A 23 -2.97 3.99 7.03
CA ASN A 23 -3.05 3.19 8.24
C ASN A 23 -3.57 1.78 7.97
N HIS A 24 -3.28 0.87 8.90
CA HIS A 24 -3.89 -0.45 8.91
C HIS A 24 -5.34 -0.41 9.44
N SER A 25 -6.23 -1.23 8.88
CA SER A 25 -7.57 -1.48 9.44
C SER A 25 -8.06 -2.90 9.17
N CYS A 26 -8.81 -3.48 10.12
CA CYS A 26 -9.52 -4.75 9.90
C CYS A 26 -10.75 -4.62 8.97
N ALA A 27 -11.18 -3.38 8.66
CA ALA A 27 -12.23 -3.07 7.70
C ALA A 27 -11.73 -2.03 6.68
N PRO A 28 -10.78 -2.41 5.81
CA PRO A 28 -10.09 -1.48 4.93
C PRO A 28 -10.94 -1.09 3.70
N ASN A 29 -10.65 0.08 3.13
CA ASN A 29 -11.24 0.55 1.87
C ASN A 29 -10.22 0.51 0.70
N CYS A 30 -8.98 0.12 0.99
CA CYS A 30 -7.92 -0.14 0.02
C CYS A 30 -7.34 -1.55 0.22
N VAL A 31 -6.65 -2.04 -0.80
CA VAL A 31 -5.87 -3.29 -0.76
C VAL A 31 -4.46 -2.97 -1.29
N ALA A 32 -3.44 -3.56 -0.68
CA ALA A 32 -2.06 -3.48 -1.13
C ALA A 32 -1.65 -4.80 -1.78
N GLU A 33 -1.16 -4.75 -3.01
CA GLU A 33 -0.74 -5.93 -3.77
C GLU A 33 0.67 -5.73 -4.34
N VAL A 34 1.45 -6.81 -4.40
CA VAL A 34 2.77 -6.82 -5.02
C VAL A 34 2.60 -7.18 -6.49
N VAL A 35 2.98 -6.26 -7.37
CA VAL A 35 2.87 -6.41 -8.82
C VAL A 35 4.26 -6.43 -9.42
N THR A 36 4.52 -7.45 -10.25
CA THR A 36 5.74 -7.53 -11.06
C THR A 36 5.57 -6.67 -12.31
N LEU A 37 6.45 -5.70 -12.48
CA LEU A 37 6.54 -4.85 -13.65
C LEU A 37 7.90 -5.08 -14.33
N GLU A 38 8.09 -4.57 -15.55
CA GLU A 38 9.36 -4.69 -16.27
C GLU A 38 10.57 -4.17 -15.47
N ARG A 39 10.34 -3.22 -14.55
CA ARG A 39 11.36 -2.61 -13.70
C ARG A 39 11.44 -3.22 -12.29
N GLY A 40 10.90 -4.42 -12.11
CA GLY A 40 10.88 -5.14 -10.84
C GLY A 40 9.53 -5.12 -10.12
N HIS A 41 9.53 -5.61 -8.88
CA HIS A 41 8.34 -5.70 -8.04
C HIS A 41 8.00 -4.35 -7.40
N LYS A 42 6.72 -4.01 -7.38
CA LYS A 42 6.20 -2.81 -6.73
C LYS A 42 4.95 -3.10 -5.92
N ILE A 43 4.77 -2.36 -4.84
CA ILE A 43 3.51 -2.36 -4.09
C ILE A 43 2.57 -1.37 -4.75
N ILE A 44 1.39 -1.84 -5.14
CA ILE A 44 0.29 -1.04 -5.65
C ILE A 44 -0.82 -1.03 -4.60
N ILE A 45 -1.34 0.16 -4.29
CA ILE A 45 -2.49 0.32 -3.40
C ILE A 45 -3.67 0.75 -4.25
N SER A 46 -4.72 -0.07 -4.28
CA SER A 46 -5.94 0.16 -5.03
C SER A 46 -7.15 0.23 -4.09
N SER A 47 -8.19 0.96 -4.47
CA SER A 47 -9.44 1.02 -3.70
C SER A 47 -10.30 -0.22 -3.96
N ASN A 48 -10.83 -0.86 -2.92
CA ASN A 48 -11.75 -2.00 -3.06
C ASN A 48 -13.23 -1.57 -3.24
N ARG A 49 -13.52 -0.28 -3.08
CA ARG A 49 -14.82 0.34 -3.34
C ARG A 49 -14.66 1.81 -3.72
N ARG A 50 -15.77 2.47 -4.08
CA ARG A 50 -15.79 3.92 -4.25
C ARG A 50 -15.49 4.63 -2.91
N ILE A 51 -14.59 5.60 -2.95
CA ILE A 51 -14.14 6.40 -1.81
C ILE A 51 -14.62 7.84 -1.99
N GLN A 52 -15.19 8.43 -0.94
CA GLN A 52 -15.65 9.82 -0.99
C GLN A 52 -14.51 10.80 -0.66
N LYS A 53 -14.65 12.05 -1.10
CA LYS A 53 -13.66 13.09 -0.79
C LYS A 53 -13.54 13.29 0.73
N GLY A 54 -12.32 13.26 1.24
CA GLY A 54 -12.03 13.44 2.67
C GLY A 54 -12.12 12.15 3.49
N GLU A 55 -12.50 11.04 2.88
CA GLU A 55 -12.45 9.73 3.53
C GLU A 55 -10.98 9.28 3.69
N GLU A 56 -10.64 8.76 4.87
CA GLU A 56 -9.33 8.20 5.15
C GLU A 56 -9.10 6.91 4.36
N LEU A 57 -7.91 6.76 3.77
CA LEU A 57 -7.48 5.52 3.11
C LEU A 57 -6.89 4.56 4.15
N ARG A 58 -7.31 3.30 4.13
CA ARG A 58 -6.83 2.25 5.05
C ARG A 58 -6.65 0.93 4.34
N VAL A 59 -5.60 0.19 4.71
CA VAL A 59 -5.22 -1.12 4.17
C VAL A 59 -5.30 -2.25 5.18
#